data_AF-A0A814NM87-F1
#
_entry.id   AF-A0A814NM87-F1
#
_cell.length_a   1.000
_cell.length_b   1.000
_cell.length_c   1.000
_cell.angle_alpha   90.00
_cell.angle_beta   90.00
_cell.angle_gamma   90.00
#
_symmetry.space_group_name_H-M   'P 1'
#
loop_
_entity.id
_entity.type
_entity.pdbx_description
1 polymer ?
#
loop_
_entity_poly.entity_id
_entity_poly.type
_entity_poly.pdbx_seq_one_letter_code
_entity_poly.pdbx_strand_id
1 'polypeptide(L)'
;MQGINYFVAIAGQAVDDLVQLVEELNLDIDSKQSLINNIKHARMYLKSDHKVHISKESTVAQDHCTKYALSSPTDDDFVEKCDHKHNDRCNECENLAATLETIENEIKTLVDDRELFDRALAKLRMSSDAIDAWKAHLLRSVNQELVNNLQDVTVFVYMDWAMKWLPAKYRESQEKFFGKEVINPYKGFMKLAINA
;
A
#
# COMPACT_ATOMS: atom_id res chain seq x y z
N MET A 1 1.27 -3.87 17.45
CA MET A 1 0.92 -5.20 16.89
C MET A 1 1.88 -5.45 15.72
N GLN A 2 2.94 -6.26 15.91
CA GLN A 2 3.85 -6.64 14.81
C GLN A 2 3.13 -7.65 13.91
N GLY A 3 2.18 -7.16 13.11
CA GLY A 3 1.58 -7.92 12.03
C GLY A 3 2.70 -8.30 11.07
N ILE A 4 2.76 -9.58 10.70
CA ILE A 4 3.74 -10.16 9.78
C ILE A 4 3.95 -9.21 8.59
N ASN A 5 5.22 -8.95 8.25
CA ASN A 5 5.74 -8.06 7.20
C ASN A 5 5.27 -8.43 5.76
N TYR A 6 4.01 -8.81 5.57
CA TYR A 6 3.43 -9.26 4.31
C TYR A 6 3.51 -8.17 3.24
N PHE A 7 3.16 -6.93 3.58
CA PHE A 7 3.28 -5.78 2.67
C PHE A 7 4.72 -5.54 2.24
N VAL A 8 5.68 -5.64 3.17
CA VAL A 8 7.11 -5.46 2.86
C VAL A 8 7.64 -6.61 2.00
N ALA A 9 7.20 -7.84 2.24
CA ALA A 9 7.59 -9.01 1.46
C ALA A 9 7.04 -8.95 0.03
N ILE A 10 5.74 -8.64 -0.13
CA ILE A 10 5.13 -8.46 -1.45
C ILE A 10 5.78 -7.31 -2.19
N ALA A 11 5.93 -6.15 -1.55
CA ALA A 11 6.57 -5.01 -2.19
C ALA A 11 8.04 -5.29 -2.53
N GLY A 12 8.72 -6.12 -1.74
CA GLY A 12 10.04 -6.66 -2.05
C GLY A 12 10.03 -7.43 -3.38
N GLN A 13 9.11 -8.37 -3.53
CA GLN A 13 8.94 -9.14 -4.77
C GLN A 13 8.54 -8.23 -5.94
N ALA A 14 7.61 -7.29 -5.72
CA ALA A 14 7.18 -6.33 -6.75
C ALA A 14 8.35 -5.47 -7.27
N VAL A 15 9.25 -5.05 -6.39
CA VAL A 15 10.47 -4.33 -6.81
C VAL A 15 11.37 -5.22 -7.65
N ASP A 16 11.58 -6.48 -7.24
CA ASP A 16 12.41 -7.41 -8.00
C ASP A 16 11.76 -7.74 -9.38
N ASP A 17 10.43 -7.82 -9.42
CA ASP A 17 9.62 -7.98 -10.63
C ASP A 17 9.76 -6.78 -11.59
N LEU A 18 9.80 -5.55 -11.09
CA LEU A 18 10.06 -4.33 -11.88
C LEU A 18 11.48 -4.30 -12.44
N VAL A 19 12.48 -4.71 -11.65
CA VAL A 19 13.86 -4.81 -12.13
C VAL A 19 13.94 -5.80 -13.29
N GLN A 20 13.35 -6.99 -13.14
CA GLN A 20 13.31 -7.98 -14.22
C GLN A 20 12.56 -7.44 -15.45
N LEU A 21 11.46 -6.72 -15.26
CA LEU A 21 10.71 -6.12 -16.35
C LEU A 21 11.58 -5.14 -17.17
N VAL A 22 12.35 -4.28 -16.50
CA VAL A 22 13.28 -3.36 -17.17
C VAL A 22 14.41 -4.11 -17.87
N GLU A 23 14.91 -5.21 -17.30
CA GLU A 23 15.92 -6.05 -17.94
C GLU A 23 15.43 -6.68 -19.23
N GLU A 24 14.15 -7.07 -19.30
CA GLU A 24 13.50 -7.68 -20.47
C GLU A 24 13.17 -6.68 -21.58
N LEU A 25 13.02 -5.39 -21.27
CA LEU A 25 12.76 -4.34 -22.27
C LEU A 25 13.95 -4.14 -23.21
N ASN A 26 13.72 -3.79 -24.47
CA ASN A 26 14.77 -3.54 -25.46
C ASN A 26 15.33 -2.10 -25.38
N LEU A 27 15.79 -1.72 -24.19
CA LEU A 27 16.42 -0.43 -23.90
C LEU A 27 17.94 -0.49 -24.02
N ASP A 28 18.58 0.67 -24.23
CA ASP A 28 20.03 0.77 -24.11
C ASP A 28 20.50 0.54 -22.65
N ILE A 29 21.79 0.20 -22.52
CA ILE A 29 22.37 -0.21 -21.24
C ILE A 29 22.27 0.91 -20.19
N ASP A 30 22.48 2.17 -20.59
CA ASP A 30 22.50 3.31 -19.67
C ASP A 30 21.08 3.59 -19.16
N SER A 31 20.08 3.56 -20.06
CA SER A 31 18.67 3.70 -19.68
C SER A 31 18.20 2.60 -18.74
N LYS A 32 18.54 1.32 -19.02
CA LYS A 32 18.24 0.21 -18.11
C LYS A 32 18.85 0.43 -16.73
N GLN A 33 20.13 0.77 -16.69
CA GLN A 33 20.84 0.94 -15.43
C GLN A 33 20.27 2.10 -14.63
N SER A 34 19.91 3.21 -15.29
CA SER A 34 19.25 4.36 -14.67
C SER A 34 17.92 3.97 -14.01
N LEU A 35 17.02 3.31 -14.75
CA LEU A 35 15.72 2.88 -14.24
C LEU A 35 15.86 1.89 -13.08
N ILE A 36 16.75 0.89 -13.21
CA ILE A 36 17.01 -0.11 -12.16
C ILE A 36 17.57 0.56 -10.89
N ASN A 37 18.47 1.54 -11.05
CA ASN A 37 19.02 2.28 -9.92
C ASN A 37 17.93 3.10 -9.21
N ASN A 38 17.04 3.76 -9.96
CA ASN A 38 15.92 4.50 -9.38
C ASN A 38 14.95 3.58 -8.62
N ILE A 39 14.61 2.41 -9.19
CA ILE A 39 13.77 1.40 -8.52
C ILE A 39 14.42 0.93 -7.21
N LYS A 40 15.73 0.64 -7.22
CA LYS A 40 16.47 0.22 -6.03
C LYS A 40 16.56 1.34 -4.99
N HIS A 41 16.75 2.58 -5.44
CA HIS A 41 16.74 3.77 -4.58
C HIS A 41 15.40 3.94 -3.88
N ALA A 42 14.30 3.85 -4.65
CA ALA A 42 12.95 3.93 -4.10
C ALA A 42 12.69 2.85 -3.05
N ARG A 43 13.15 1.61 -3.26
CA ARG A 43 13.07 0.53 -2.26
C ARG A 43 13.83 0.89 -0.98
N MET A 44 15.02 1.49 -1.08
CA MET A 44 15.80 1.91 0.09
C MET A 44 15.10 3.05 0.84
N TYR A 45 14.63 4.06 0.11
CA TYR A 45 13.86 5.17 0.65
C TYR A 45 12.62 4.71 1.42
N LEU A 46 11.80 3.81 0.83
CA LEU A 46 10.61 3.27 1.48
C LEU A 46 10.92 2.44 2.75
N LYS A 47 12.09 1.80 2.81
CA LYS A 47 12.53 1.05 4.02
C LYS A 47 13.02 1.95 5.15
N SER A 48 13.53 3.14 4.82
CA SER A 48 14.24 4.01 5.75
C SER A 48 13.49 5.33 5.95
N ASP A 49 13.76 6.30 5.09
CA ASP A 49 13.43 7.71 5.32
C ASP A 49 11.95 8.04 5.10
N HIS A 50 11.21 7.22 4.33
CA HIS A 50 9.80 7.49 4.06
C HIS A 50 8.97 7.65 5.34
N LYS A 51 9.24 6.85 6.39
CA LYS A 51 8.53 6.98 7.68
C LYS A 51 8.83 8.31 8.39
N VAL A 52 10.03 8.86 8.20
CA VAL A 52 10.45 10.13 8.82
C VAL A 52 9.73 11.31 8.18
N HIS A 53 9.34 11.19 6.91
CA HIS A 53 8.59 12.23 6.21
C HIS A 53 7.09 12.25 6.58
N ILE A 54 6.57 11.17 7.15
CA ILE A 54 5.15 11.05 7.50
C ILE A 54 4.85 11.84 8.78
N SER A 55 3.85 12.72 8.72
CA SER A 55 3.34 13.45 9.90
C SER A 55 1.91 13.94 9.70
N LYS A 56 1.28 14.46 10.76
CA LYS A 56 -0.08 15.05 10.69
C LYS A 56 -0.09 16.45 10.08
N GLU A 57 1.07 17.09 10.01
CA GLU A 57 1.29 18.47 9.56
C GLU A 57 2.06 18.53 8.22
N SER A 58 2.31 17.38 7.59
CA SER A 58 3.04 17.33 6.33
C SER A 58 2.29 18.07 5.23
N THR A 59 3.00 18.94 4.53
CA THR A 59 2.51 19.68 3.37
C THR A 59 2.51 18.84 2.09
N VAL A 60 2.96 17.58 2.14
CA VAL A 60 2.86 16.61 1.05
C VAL A 60 1.63 15.73 1.30
N ALA A 61 0.57 15.99 0.52
CA ALA A 61 -0.76 15.42 0.74
C ALA A 61 -0.83 13.88 0.70
N GLN A 62 -0.51 13.28 -0.45
CA GLN A 62 -0.86 11.88 -0.72
C GLN A 62 0.06 10.88 -0.02
N ASP A 63 1.36 11.16 0.07
CA ASP A 63 2.33 10.19 0.58
C ASP A 63 2.65 10.36 2.07
N HIS A 64 2.49 11.56 2.63
CA HIS A 64 3.10 11.91 3.92
C HIS A 64 2.13 12.45 4.97
N CYS A 65 1.10 13.21 4.56
CA CYS A 65 0.13 13.75 5.51
C CYS A 65 -0.83 12.66 5.97
N THR A 66 -0.72 12.18 7.21
CA THR A 66 -1.57 11.08 7.68
C THR A 66 -3.06 11.47 7.69
N LYS A 67 -3.38 12.73 7.98
CA LYS A 67 -4.76 13.23 7.98
C LYS A 67 -5.35 13.16 6.58
N TYR A 68 -4.63 13.69 5.59
CA TYR A 68 -5.09 13.72 4.21
C TYR A 68 -5.04 12.35 3.54
N ALA A 69 -3.89 11.65 3.60
CA ALA A 69 -3.65 10.40 2.91
C ALA A 69 -4.52 9.23 3.39
N LEU A 70 -4.99 9.26 4.65
CA LEU A 70 -5.89 8.24 5.21
C LEU A 70 -7.37 8.65 5.15
N SER A 71 -7.68 9.88 4.72
CA SER A 71 -9.06 10.34 4.55
C SER A 71 -9.70 9.73 3.30
N SER A 72 -11.01 9.47 3.38
CA SER A 72 -11.78 9.02 2.22
C SER A 72 -12.04 10.18 1.25
N PRO A 73 -11.77 10.04 -0.06
CA PRO A 73 -12.08 11.09 -1.03
C PRO A 73 -13.59 11.20 -1.35
N THR A 74 -14.40 10.23 -0.96
CA THR A 74 -15.81 10.11 -1.38
C THR A 74 -16.81 10.11 -0.23
N ASP A 75 -16.34 10.05 1.01
CA ASP A 75 -17.19 9.94 2.19
C ASP A 75 -16.75 10.96 3.24
N ASP A 76 -17.53 12.03 3.37
CA ASP A 76 -17.26 13.16 4.28
C ASP A 76 -17.18 12.72 5.74
N ASP A 77 -17.84 11.62 6.12
CA ASP A 77 -17.79 11.08 7.49
C ASP A 77 -16.42 10.44 7.80
N PHE A 78 -15.64 10.11 6.78
CA PHE A 78 -14.29 9.55 6.90
C PHE A 78 -13.20 10.53 6.42
N VAL A 79 -13.46 11.84 6.48
CA VAL A 79 -12.49 12.90 6.16
C VAL A 79 -12.05 13.63 7.43
N GLU A 80 -10.74 13.64 7.67
CA GLU A 80 -10.12 14.55 8.63
C GLU A 80 -9.60 15.81 7.92
N LYS A 81 -10.12 16.98 8.32
CA LYS A 81 -9.69 18.26 7.72
C LYS A 81 -8.30 18.66 8.19
N CYS A 82 -7.47 19.07 7.24
CA CYS A 82 -6.17 19.66 7.52
C CYS A 82 -6.29 21.18 7.75
N ASP A 83 -5.50 21.70 8.68
CA ASP A 83 -5.35 23.13 9.02
C ASP A 83 -4.17 23.80 8.29
N HIS A 84 -3.47 23.03 7.45
CA HIS A 84 -2.34 23.46 6.63
C HIS A 84 -2.63 23.24 5.14
N LYS A 85 -1.77 23.79 4.27
CA LYS A 85 -1.89 23.67 2.81
C LYS A 85 -0.98 22.56 2.28
N HIS A 86 -1.48 21.81 1.31
CA HIS A 86 -0.71 20.74 0.66
C HIS A 86 -0.10 21.20 -0.66
N ASN A 87 0.91 22.07 -0.58
CA ASN A 87 1.52 22.69 -1.77
C ASN A 87 2.86 22.05 -2.15
N ASP A 88 3.40 21.19 -1.29
CA ASP A 88 4.74 20.64 -1.48
C ASP A 88 4.67 19.27 -2.12
N ARG A 89 5.80 18.88 -2.71
CA ARG A 89 5.99 17.58 -3.33
C ARG A 89 7.28 16.96 -2.80
N CYS A 90 7.27 15.64 -2.66
CA CYS A 90 8.45 14.92 -2.22
C CYS A 90 9.24 14.40 -3.43
N ASN A 91 10.48 14.87 -3.59
CA ASN A 91 11.36 14.46 -4.68
C ASN A 91 11.48 12.93 -4.81
N GLU A 92 11.58 12.20 -3.70
CA GLU A 92 11.70 10.73 -3.73
C GLU A 92 10.41 10.04 -4.17
N CYS A 93 9.25 10.52 -3.71
CA CYS A 93 7.96 9.99 -4.14
C CYS A 93 7.69 10.31 -5.63
N GLU A 94 8.04 11.53 -6.06
CA GLU A 94 7.93 11.95 -7.46
C GLU A 94 8.88 11.17 -8.37
N ASN A 95 10.13 10.94 -7.94
CA ASN A 95 11.09 10.17 -8.73
C ASN A 95 10.63 8.73 -8.94
N LEU A 96 10.06 8.10 -7.90
CA LEU A 96 9.45 6.78 -8.03
C LEU A 96 8.27 6.80 -9.01
N ALA A 97 7.34 7.77 -8.87
CA ALA A 97 6.19 7.88 -9.76
C ALA A 97 6.60 8.10 -11.23
N ALA A 98 7.55 9.01 -11.48
CA ALA A 98 8.09 9.28 -12.80
C ALA A 98 8.84 8.09 -13.39
N THR A 99 9.54 7.31 -12.55
CA THR A 99 10.21 6.07 -12.99
C THR A 99 9.19 5.03 -13.45
N LEU A 100 8.09 4.84 -12.71
CA LEU A 100 7.01 3.91 -13.09
C LEU A 100 6.31 4.36 -14.37
N GLU A 101 6.04 5.65 -14.52
CA GLU A 101 5.47 6.23 -15.75
C GLU A 101 6.40 6.05 -16.95
N THR A 102 7.70 6.25 -16.76
CA THR A 102 8.70 6.02 -17.80
C THR A 102 8.68 4.56 -18.26
N ILE A 103 8.67 3.61 -17.32
CA ILE A 103 8.57 2.17 -17.66
C ILE A 103 7.28 1.87 -18.43
N GLU A 104 6.14 2.46 -18.02
CA GLU A 104 4.87 2.29 -18.75
C GLU A 104 4.97 2.79 -20.19
N ASN A 105 5.60 3.94 -20.40
CA ASN A 105 5.78 4.53 -21.72
C ASN A 105 6.74 3.71 -22.59
N GLU A 106 7.81 3.17 -22.02
CA GLU A 106 8.72 2.27 -22.72
C GLU A 106 8.02 0.95 -23.12
N ILE A 107 7.19 0.38 -22.24
CA ILE A 107 6.37 -0.80 -22.59
C ILE A 107 5.46 -0.50 -23.79
N LYS A 108 4.76 0.65 -23.77
CA LYS A 108 3.88 1.09 -24.86
C LYS A 108 4.59 1.34 -26.18
N THR A 109 5.88 1.71 -26.12
CA THR A 109 6.65 2.09 -27.29
C THR A 109 7.43 0.91 -27.89
N LEU A 110 7.93 0.01 -27.05
CA LEU A 110 8.90 -1.02 -27.45
C LEU A 110 8.30 -2.43 -27.58
N VAL A 111 7.12 -2.68 -27.02
CA VAL A 111 6.51 -4.03 -27.01
C VAL A 111 5.39 -4.11 -28.04
N ASP A 112 5.71 -4.64 -29.22
CA ASP A 112 4.75 -4.81 -30.31
C ASP A 112 3.87 -6.06 -30.17
N ASP A 113 4.40 -7.12 -29.54
CA ASP A 113 3.64 -8.35 -29.33
C ASP A 113 2.55 -8.12 -28.29
N ARG A 114 1.30 -8.34 -28.68
CA ARG A 114 0.13 -8.03 -27.85
C ARG A 114 0.11 -8.82 -26.53
N GLU A 115 0.49 -10.09 -26.56
CA GLU A 115 0.46 -10.93 -25.36
C GLU A 115 1.56 -10.52 -24.39
N LEU A 116 2.75 -10.23 -24.91
CA LEU A 116 3.86 -9.70 -24.11
C LEU A 116 3.54 -8.31 -23.55
N PHE A 117 2.89 -7.46 -24.34
CA PHE A 117 2.45 -6.12 -23.92
C PHE A 117 1.46 -6.19 -22.76
N ASP A 118 0.40 -6.99 -22.90
CA ASP A 118 -0.63 -7.16 -21.86
C ASP A 118 -0.02 -7.73 -20.57
N ARG A 119 0.91 -8.70 -20.71
CA ARG A 119 1.63 -9.30 -19.58
C ARG A 119 2.54 -8.28 -18.88
N ALA A 120 3.31 -7.50 -19.64
CA ALA A 120 4.21 -6.47 -19.13
C ALA A 120 3.44 -5.38 -18.36
N LEU A 121 2.34 -4.88 -18.94
CA LEU A 121 1.48 -3.90 -18.27
C LEU A 121 0.82 -4.46 -17.01
N ALA A 122 0.35 -5.72 -17.05
CA ALA A 122 -0.22 -6.35 -15.86
C ALA A 122 0.84 -6.46 -14.74
N LYS A 123 2.07 -6.87 -15.07
CA LYS A 123 3.18 -6.95 -14.12
C LYS A 123 3.54 -5.59 -13.53
N LEU A 124 3.62 -4.55 -14.36
CA LEU A 124 3.85 -3.17 -13.91
C LEU A 124 2.75 -2.70 -12.95
N ARG A 125 1.47 -2.89 -13.31
CA ARG A 125 0.32 -2.50 -12.49
C ARG A 125 0.31 -3.20 -11.14
N MET A 126 0.43 -4.52 -11.13
CA MET A 126 0.47 -5.31 -9.90
C MET A 126 1.63 -4.88 -9.00
N SER A 127 2.78 -4.55 -9.59
CA SER A 127 3.95 -4.10 -8.84
C SER A 127 3.76 -2.69 -8.27
N SER A 128 3.15 -1.77 -9.04
CA SER A 128 2.77 -0.44 -8.57
C SER A 128 1.79 -0.52 -7.41
N ASP A 129 0.72 -1.31 -7.55
CA ASP A 129 -0.30 -1.50 -6.51
C ASP A 129 0.32 -2.06 -5.21
N ALA A 130 1.28 -2.98 -5.33
CA ALA A 130 2.00 -3.52 -4.18
C ALA A 130 2.86 -2.46 -3.47
N ILE A 131 3.50 -1.56 -4.22
CA ILE A 131 4.29 -0.45 -3.67
C ILE A 131 3.37 0.56 -2.99
N ASP A 132 2.23 0.91 -3.59
CA ASP A 132 1.24 1.82 -3.00
C ASP A 132 0.62 1.22 -1.73
N ALA A 133 0.33 -0.08 -1.74
CA ALA A 133 -0.12 -0.79 -0.55
C ALA A 133 0.94 -0.77 0.57
N TRP A 134 2.22 -0.83 0.23
CA TRP A 134 3.31 -0.69 1.18
C TRP A 134 3.43 0.74 1.74
N LYS A 135 3.36 1.78 0.90
CA LYS A 135 3.29 3.19 1.35
C LYS A 135 2.13 3.41 2.31
N ALA A 136 0.93 2.93 1.94
CA ALA A 136 -0.26 3.03 2.78
C ALA A 136 -0.10 2.28 4.11
N HIS A 137 0.59 1.13 4.11
CA HIS A 137 0.93 0.42 5.33
C HIS A 137 1.89 1.22 6.23
N LEU A 138 2.90 1.89 5.65
CA LEU A 138 3.82 2.76 6.40
C LEU A 138 3.08 3.95 7.02
N LEU A 139 2.19 4.60 6.26
CA LEU A 139 1.31 5.67 6.75
C LEU A 139 0.47 5.21 7.95
N ARG A 140 -0.20 4.05 7.84
CA ARG A 140 -0.98 3.48 8.94
C ARG A 140 -0.12 3.12 10.16
N SER A 141 1.09 2.60 9.93
CA SER A 141 2.04 2.28 11.01
C SER A 141 2.41 3.53 11.81
N VAL A 142 2.76 4.63 11.13
CA VAL A 142 3.12 5.90 11.81
C VAL A 142 1.89 6.50 12.50
N ASN A 143 0.73 6.50 11.86
CA ASN A 143 -0.50 6.98 12.49
C ASN A 143 -0.84 6.19 13.77
N GLN A 144 -0.62 4.87 13.76
CA GLN A 144 -0.83 4.03 14.94
C GLN A 144 0.14 4.38 16.08
N GLU A 145 1.40 4.68 15.78
CA GLU A 145 2.38 5.15 16.78
C GLU A 145 1.96 6.48 17.40
N LEU A 146 1.45 7.42 16.59
CA LEU A 146 0.92 8.70 17.08
C LEU A 146 -0.28 8.51 18.02
N VAL A 147 -1.15 7.55 17.73
CA VAL A 147 -2.31 7.19 18.56
C VAL A 147 -1.90 6.46 19.84
N ASN A 148 -0.83 5.65 19.81
CA ASN A 148 -0.38 4.96 21.02
C ASN A 148 0.28 5.90 22.04
N ASN A 149 0.61 7.14 21.64
CA ASN A 149 1.18 8.18 22.52
C ASN A 149 0.10 9.10 23.13
N LEU A 150 -1.16 8.68 23.17
CA LEU A 150 -2.24 9.46 23.80
C LEU A 150 -2.07 9.53 25.34
N GLN A 151 -2.51 10.63 25.95
CA GLN A 151 -2.41 10.90 27.40
C GLN A 151 -3.34 10.00 28.25
N ASP A 152 -3.04 9.87 29.55
CA ASP A 152 -3.66 8.95 30.54
C ASP A 152 -5.21 8.94 30.61
N VAL A 153 -5.91 9.87 29.97
CA VAL A 153 -7.38 10.05 30.08
C VAL A 153 -8.14 9.60 28.82
N THR A 154 -7.46 9.11 27.78
CA THR A 154 -8.13 8.70 26.54
C THR A 154 -8.23 7.18 26.41
N VAL A 155 -9.42 6.69 26.06
CA VAL A 155 -9.65 5.28 25.72
C VAL A 155 -9.59 5.13 24.20
N PHE A 156 -8.62 4.33 23.71
CA PHE A 156 -8.56 3.95 22.31
C PHE A 156 -9.38 2.68 22.06
N VAL A 157 -10.50 2.81 21.36
CA VAL A 157 -11.35 1.67 20.99
C VAL A 157 -10.88 1.12 19.64
N TYR A 158 -10.14 0.01 19.67
CA TYR A 158 -9.76 -0.75 18.48
C TYR A 158 -10.73 -1.93 18.31
N MET A 159 -11.46 -1.96 17.20
CA MET A 159 -12.31 -3.10 16.83
C MET A 159 -11.70 -3.83 15.63
N ASP A 160 -11.20 -5.04 15.87
CA ASP A 160 -10.75 -5.94 14.81
C ASP A 160 -11.98 -6.62 14.18
N TRP A 161 -12.39 -6.18 13.00
CA TRP A 161 -13.48 -6.79 12.23
C TRP A 161 -13.04 -8.02 11.43
N ALA A 162 -11.87 -8.59 11.74
CA ALA A 162 -11.45 -9.91 11.26
C ALA A 162 -11.42 -10.93 12.40
N MET A 163 -12.40 -10.90 13.31
CA MET A 163 -12.70 -12.07 14.12
C MET A 163 -13.34 -13.13 13.22
N LYS A 164 -12.51 -14.01 12.65
CA LYS A 164 -12.95 -15.38 12.29
C LYS A 164 -13.83 -15.85 13.44
N TRP A 165 -15.11 -16.07 13.18
CA TRP A 165 -15.98 -16.70 14.16
C TRP A 165 -15.35 -18.06 14.46
N LEU A 166 -14.62 -18.19 15.56
CA LEU A 166 -14.10 -19.47 16.00
C LEU A 166 -15.31 -20.20 16.58
N PRO A 167 -15.86 -21.23 15.91
CA PRO A 167 -16.93 -22.00 16.52
C PRO A 167 -16.37 -22.60 17.81
N ALA A 168 -16.89 -22.15 18.95
CA ALA A 168 -16.43 -22.57 20.27
C ALA A 168 -16.59 -24.08 20.55
N LYS A 169 -17.14 -24.86 19.60
CA LYS A 169 -17.47 -26.28 19.79
C LYS A 169 -16.63 -27.29 19.01
N TYR A 170 -15.85 -26.91 17.98
CA TYR A 170 -15.00 -27.87 17.27
C TYR A 170 -13.68 -27.26 16.82
N ARG A 171 -12.60 -27.53 17.56
CA ARG A 171 -11.24 -27.48 17.01
C ARG A 171 -11.08 -28.68 16.08
N GLU A 172 -11.22 -28.48 14.77
CA GLU A 172 -10.77 -29.46 13.79
C GLU A 172 -9.26 -29.32 13.59
N SER A 173 -8.54 -30.45 13.46
CA SER A 173 -7.12 -30.42 13.09
C SER A 173 -6.95 -29.87 11.67
N GLN A 174 -5.84 -29.19 11.41
CA GLN A 174 -5.56 -28.52 10.14
C GLN A 174 -5.65 -29.45 8.91
N GLU A 175 -5.41 -30.74 9.11
CA GLU A 175 -5.54 -31.80 8.11
C GLU A 175 -6.98 -32.02 7.61
N LYS A 176 -8.00 -31.62 8.39
CA LYS A 176 -9.43 -31.82 8.05
C LYS A 176 -10.06 -30.64 7.30
N PHE A 177 -9.28 -29.60 7.01
CA PHE A 177 -9.80 -28.34 6.45
C PHE A 177 -9.87 -28.34 4.92
N PHE A 178 -9.10 -29.17 4.22
CA PHE A 178 -9.00 -29.10 2.76
C PHE A 178 -10.26 -29.67 2.08
N GLY A 179 -11.01 -28.83 1.35
CA GLY A 179 -12.11 -29.24 0.49
C GLY A 179 -13.54 -29.15 1.06
N LYS A 180 -13.77 -28.46 2.18
CA LYS A 180 -15.12 -28.23 2.72
C LYS A 180 -15.72 -26.91 2.22
N GLU A 181 -16.89 -26.96 1.59
CA GLU A 181 -17.68 -25.76 1.29
C GLU A 181 -18.32 -25.21 2.58
N VAL A 182 -18.06 -23.95 2.92
CA VAL A 182 -18.75 -23.26 4.02
C VAL A 182 -19.64 -22.17 3.42
N ILE A 183 -20.89 -22.14 3.88
CA ILE A 183 -21.98 -21.23 3.49
C ILE A 183 -21.54 -19.76 3.60
N ASN A 184 -21.80 -18.99 2.54
CA ASN A 184 -21.43 -17.60 2.36
C ASN A 184 -22.39 -16.63 3.12
N PRO A 185 -21.92 -15.76 4.04
CA PRO A 185 -22.79 -14.97 4.92
C PRO A 185 -23.22 -13.59 4.38
N TYR A 186 -23.19 -13.32 3.06
CA TYR A 186 -23.75 -12.08 2.52
C TYR A 186 -25.28 -12.05 2.59
N LYS A 187 -25.86 -11.84 3.78
CA LYS A 187 -27.22 -11.32 3.98
C LYS A 187 -27.42 -10.96 5.46
N GLY A 188 -27.27 -9.68 5.78
CA GLY A 188 -27.62 -9.13 7.08
C GLY A 188 -27.15 -7.69 7.27
N PHE A 189 -27.95 -6.72 6.84
CA PHE A 189 -27.83 -5.33 7.26
C PHE A 189 -28.21 -5.22 8.74
N MET A 190 -27.39 -4.55 9.55
CA MET A 190 -27.79 -4.13 10.90
C MET A 190 -27.38 -2.67 11.13
N LYS A 191 -28.38 -1.79 11.21
CA LYS A 191 -28.26 -0.43 11.77
C LYS A 191 -28.02 -0.56 13.27
N LEU A 192 -27.05 0.19 13.79
CA LEU A 192 -26.94 0.47 15.21
C LEU A 192 -26.78 1.98 15.40
N ALA A 193 -27.81 2.59 15.94
CA ALA A 193 -27.76 3.92 16.55
C ALA A 193 -27.24 3.74 17.98
N ILE A 194 -26.30 4.59 18.39
CA ILE A 194 -25.93 4.72 19.80
C ILE A 194 -26.01 6.20 20.16
N ASN A 195 -27.01 6.53 20.97
CA ASN A 195 -27.03 7.74 21.78
C ASN A 195 -26.36 7.40 23.13
N ALA A 196 -25.42 8.25 23.55
CA ALA A 196 -25.11 8.53 24.94
C ALA A 196 -24.70 10.00 25.04
#